data_AF-A0A4Q2QUY3-F1
#
_entry.id   AF-A0A4Q2QUY3-F1
#
_cell.length_a   1.000
_cell.length_b   1.000
_cell.length_c   1.000
_cell.angle_alpha   90.00
_cell.angle_beta   90.00
_cell.angle_gamma   90.00
#
_symmetry.space_group_name_H-M   'P 1'
#
loop_
_entity.id
_entity.type
_entity.pdbx_description
1 polymer ?
#
loop_
_entity_poly.entity_id
_entity_poly.type
_entity_poly.pdbx_seq_one_letter_code
_entity_poly.pdbx_strand_id
1 'polypeptide(L)'
;WVGSDVWEFLLSAGMGSAYPLPSYLESNVTTAELYKAATGECVWSATEKKASDACGARFGCWACQAVGLDKSMETLLATDPERHGYMSGLNRIQRYLAKRRYAWEDRHPVGRTIYEGGYIKIQPDVYSPVFLERLLHVCCSMDYMEQKRADELAYKLATGQAEDNDWNRRMAEPQFRIISEEALVHIDFM
;
A
#
# COMPACT_ATOMS: atom_id res chain seq x y z
N TRP A 1 9.34 21.15 15.71
CA TRP A 1 8.68 19.90 16.12
C TRP A 1 9.55 18.77 15.60
N VAL A 2 9.94 17.86 16.49
CA VAL A 2 10.61 16.60 16.18
C VAL A 2 9.58 15.48 15.98
N GLY A 3 10.00 14.31 15.50
CA GLY A 3 9.08 13.19 15.24
C GLY A 3 8.26 12.76 16.47
N SER A 4 8.85 12.81 17.66
CA SER A 4 8.17 12.51 18.92
C SER A 4 7.05 13.51 19.24
N ASP A 5 7.25 14.81 18.94
CA ASP A 5 6.24 15.85 19.18
C ASP A 5 4.97 15.59 18.36
N VAL A 6 5.14 15.08 17.13
CA VAL A 6 4.02 14.73 16.25
C VAL A 6 3.25 13.53 16.81
N TRP A 7 3.95 12.50 17.27
CA TRP A 7 3.31 11.31 17.85
C TRP A 7 2.63 11.61 19.18
N GLU A 8 3.22 12.45 20.02
CA GLU A 8 2.60 12.94 21.25
C GLU A 8 1.31 13.69 20.95
N PHE A 9 1.33 14.60 19.97
CA PHE A 9 0.12 15.31 19.53
C PHE A 9 -0.96 14.34 19.03
N LEU A 10 -0.61 13.40 18.15
CA LEU A 10 -1.57 12.45 17.57
C LEU A 10 -2.18 11.54 18.65
N LEU A 11 -1.38 11.03 19.57
CA LEU A 11 -1.85 10.16 20.65
C LEU A 11 -2.64 10.91 21.73
N SER A 12 -2.47 12.23 21.81
CA SER A 12 -3.25 13.13 22.67
C SER A 12 -4.59 13.52 22.05
N ALA A 13 -4.86 13.16 20.79
CA ALA A 13 -6.08 13.50 20.08
C ALA A 13 -7.05 12.31 19.93
N GLY A 14 -8.33 12.50 20.30
CA GLY A 14 -9.38 11.48 20.20
C GLY A 14 -10.79 12.04 20.40
N MET A 15 -11.82 11.22 20.16
CA MET A 15 -13.24 11.64 20.29
C MET A 15 -13.76 11.61 21.74
N GLY A 16 -13.09 10.87 22.65
CA GLY A 16 -13.53 10.71 24.03
C GLY A 16 -13.02 11.81 24.96
N SER A 17 -13.72 12.03 26.09
CA SER A 17 -13.30 12.97 27.14
C SER A 17 -11.98 12.61 27.83
N ALA A 18 -11.43 11.43 27.54
CA ALA A 18 -10.12 10.99 28.00
C ALA A 18 -8.97 11.67 27.23
N TYR A 19 -9.25 12.27 26.07
CA TYR A 19 -8.25 12.93 25.24
C TYR A 19 -8.26 14.44 25.45
N PRO A 20 -7.10 15.07 25.66
CA PRO A 20 -7.01 16.52 25.83
C PRO A 20 -7.28 17.29 24.53
N LEU A 21 -7.11 16.66 23.36
CA LEU A 21 -7.33 17.27 22.06
C LEU A 21 -8.47 16.54 21.30
N PRO A 22 -9.35 17.28 20.61
CA PRO A 22 -10.42 16.66 19.82
C PRO A 22 -9.87 16.05 18.53
N SER A 23 -10.47 14.95 18.09
CA SER A 23 -10.22 14.31 16.80
C SER A 23 -11.53 13.77 16.22
N TYR A 24 -11.55 13.52 14.90
CA TYR A 24 -12.62 12.79 14.24
C TYR A 24 -12.47 11.26 14.37
N LEU A 25 -11.30 10.79 14.84
CA LEU A 25 -11.02 9.39 15.15
C LEU A 25 -11.18 9.14 16.64
N GLU A 26 -11.58 7.91 17.00
CA GLU A 26 -11.62 7.49 18.40
C GLU A 26 -10.25 7.61 19.08
N SER A 27 -9.20 7.11 18.42
CA SER A 27 -7.80 7.27 18.84
C SER A 27 -6.83 7.03 17.67
N ASN A 28 -5.57 7.45 17.84
CA ASN A 28 -4.48 7.16 16.90
C ASN A 28 -3.62 5.93 17.28
N VAL A 29 -4.06 5.12 18.26
CA VAL A 29 -3.29 3.99 18.79
C VAL A 29 -2.99 2.96 17.71
N THR A 30 -3.99 2.59 16.90
CA THR A 30 -3.83 1.64 15.78
C THR A 30 -2.79 2.12 14.77
N THR A 31 -2.74 3.42 14.50
CA THR A 31 -1.75 4.02 13.61
C THR A 31 -0.35 3.92 14.20
N ALA A 32 -0.20 4.21 15.50
CA ALA A 32 1.10 4.08 16.19
C ALA A 32 1.58 2.63 16.25
N GLU A 33 0.69 1.67 16.48
CA GLU A 33 1.01 0.23 16.42
C GLU A 33 1.49 -0.19 15.03
N LEU A 34 0.80 0.26 13.98
CA LEU A 34 1.19 -0.02 12.60
C LEU A 34 2.58 0.51 12.27
N TYR A 35 2.89 1.75 12.68
CA TYR A 35 4.22 2.33 12.49
C TYR A 35 5.29 1.57 13.27
N LYS A 36 5.02 1.21 14.53
CA LYS A 36 5.93 0.39 15.34
C LYS A 36 6.21 -0.97 14.69
N ALA A 37 5.19 -1.62 14.13
CA ALA A 37 5.35 -2.90 13.45
C ALA A 37 6.17 -2.79 12.15
N ALA A 38 6.01 -1.70 11.40
CA ALA A 38 6.74 -1.50 10.13
C ALA A 38 8.19 -1.05 10.32
N THR A 39 8.49 -0.25 11.35
CA THR A 39 9.85 0.26 11.61
C THR A 39 10.65 -0.65 12.55
N GLY A 40 9.97 -1.47 13.37
CA GLY A 40 10.57 -2.24 14.45
C GLY A 40 11.00 -1.38 15.65
N GLU A 41 10.71 -0.07 15.64
CA GLU A 41 11.11 0.89 16.67
C GLU A 41 9.87 1.50 17.34
N CYS A 42 9.97 1.80 18.64
CA CYS A 42 8.92 2.53 19.34
C CYS A 42 8.80 3.95 18.76
N VAL A 43 7.60 4.39 18.39
CA VAL A 43 7.36 5.74 17.84
C VAL A 43 7.84 6.88 18.75
N TRP A 44 7.94 6.63 20.06
CA TRP A 44 8.41 7.59 21.07
C TRP A 44 9.95 7.64 21.23
N SER A 45 10.62 6.52 20.93
CA SER A 45 12.07 6.36 21.13
C SER A 45 12.82 6.22 19.81
N ALA A 46 12.10 6.28 18.68
CA ALA A 46 12.68 6.28 17.34
C ALA A 46 13.67 7.44 17.27
N THR A 47 14.96 7.08 17.28
CA THR A 47 16.04 8.07 17.19
C THR A 47 15.89 8.78 15.86
N GLU A 48 16.05 10.10 15.82
CA GLU A 48 16.03 10.85 14.56
C GLU A 48 17.14 10.36 13.63
N LYS A 49 16.83 9.36 12.82
CA LYS A 49 17.63 9.03 11.65
C LYS A 49 17.48 10.22 10.72
N LYS A 50 18.61 10.74 10.21
CA LYS A 50 18.63 11.78 9.16
C LYS A 50 17.49 11.50 8.20
N ALA A 51 16.61 12.49 8.01
CA ALA A 51 15.44 12.40 7.15
C ALA A 51 15.82 11.72 5.83
N SER A 52 15.56 10.42 5.73
CA SER A 52 15.76 9.68 4.49
C SER A 52 14.66 10.13 3.55
N ASP A 53 15.02 10.53 2.34
CA ASP A 53 14.14 11.16 1.36
C ASP A 53 12.71 10.60 1.37
N ALA A 54 11.76 11.48 1.69
CA ALA A 54 10.30 11.45 1.48
C ALA A 54 9.47 10.21 1.89
N CYS A 55 10.04 9.07 2.27
CA CYS A 55 9.27 7.84 2.51
C CYS A 55 9.97 6.90 3.51
N GLY A 56 9.96 7.26 4.80
CA GLY A 56 10.61 6.51 5.88
C GLY A 56 9.97 5.15 6.20
N ALA A 57 8.67 5.11 6.51
CA ALA A 57 7.91 3.88 6.77
C ALA A 57 6.77 3.74 5.76
N ARG A 58 6.62 2.56 5.15
CA ARG A 58 5.64 2.31 4.09
C ARG A 58 4.76 1.14 4.44
N PHE A 59 3.50 1.26 4.06
CA PHE A 59 2.43 0.34 4.46
C PHE A 59 1.70 -0.18 3.23
N GLY A 60 2.43 -0.73 2.26
CA GLY A 60 1.83 -1.40 1.10
C GLY A 60 1.43 -0.49 -0.05
N CYS A 61 2.15 0.61 -0.29
CA CYS A 61 2.00 1.36 -1.55
C CYS A 61 2.51 0.52 -2.72
N TRP A 62 1.60 -0.22 -3.35
CA TRP A 62 1.92 -1.24 -4.35
C TRP A 62 2.62 -0.70 -5.60
N ALA A 63 2.43 0.58 -5.93
CA ALA A 63 3.03 1.22 -7.10
C ALA A 63 4.31 2.02 -6.79
N CYS A 64 4.61 2.32 -5.52
CA CYS A 64 5.70 3.25 -5.19
C CYS A 64 7.08 2.64 -5.47
N GLN A 65 7.88 3.32 -6.29
CA GLN A 65 9.23 2.89 -6.69
C GLN A 65 10.36 3.75 -6.11
N ALA A 66 10.04 4.72 -5.24
CA ALA A 66 10.99 5.73 -4.78
C ALA A 66 12.22 5.16 -4.04
N VAL A 67 12.13 4.01 -3.36
CA VAL A 67 13.28 3.37 -2.66
C VAL A 67 13.71 2.03 -3.26
N GLY A 68 13.19 1.65 -4.43
CA GLY A 68 13.41 0.31 -4.97
C GLY A 68 12.62 -0.74 -4.19
N LEU A 69 13.28 -1.60 -3.39
CA LEU A 69 12.61 -2.65 -2.61
C LEU A 69 12.09 -2.11 -1.27
N ASP A 70 10.82 -2.37 -0.96
CA ASP A 70 10.17 -1.91 0.26
C ASP A 70 10.49 -2.81 1.46
N LYS A 71 11.58 -2.48 2.16
CA LYS A 71 12.04 -3.22 3.36
C LYS A 71 11.08 -3.09 4.54
N SER A 72 10.47 -1.92 4.76
CA SER A 72 9.50 -1.72 5.84
C SER A 72 8.30 -2.65 5.70
N MET A 73 7.84 -2.84 4.46
CA MET A 73 6.75 -3.75 4.16
C MET A 73 7.14 -5.22 4.38
N GLU A 74 8.38 -5.59 4.05
CA GLU A 74 8.90 -6.94 4.34
C GLU A 74 9.02 -7.20 5.85
N THR A 75 9.50 -6.21 6.61
CA THR A 75 9.54 -6.28 8.07
C THR A 75 8.13 -6.41 8.65
N LEU A 76 7.18 -5.58 8.20
CA LEU A 76 5.78 -5.63 8.64
C LEU A 76 5.16 -7.03 8.45
N LEU A 77 5.37 -7.62 7.27
CA LEU A 77 4.89 -8.97 6.96
C LEU A 77 5.60 -10.07 7.76
N ALA A 78 6.87 -9.86 8.12
CA ALA A 78 7.65 -10.82 8.91
C ALA A 78 7.33 -10.75 10.41
N THR A 79 7.01 -9.55 10.93
CA THR A 79 6.72 -9.33 12.35
C THR A 79 5.40 -9.95 12.77
N ASP A 80 4.34 -9.79 11.97
CA ASP A 80 3.02 -10.35 12.27
C ASP A 80 2.31 -10.81 10.98
N PRO A 81 2.61 -12.04 10.52
CA PRO A 81 2.00 -12.59 9.30
C PRO A 81 0.49 -12.77 9.40
N GLU A 82 -0.05 -13.00 10.59
CA GLU A 82 -1.50 -13.19 10.77
C GLU A 82 -2.24 -11.85 10.64
N ARG A 83 -1.71 -10.80 11.26
CA ARG A 83 -2.32 -9.47 11.23
C ARG A 83 -2.08 -8.73 9.92
N HIS A 84 -0.90 -8.89 9.30
CA HIS A 84 -0.51 -8.11 8.12
C HIS A 84 -0.43 -8.93 6.82
N GLY A 85 -0.64 -10.24 6.86
CA GLY A 85 -0.47 -11.13 5.71
C GLY A 85 -1.32 -10.79 4.48
N TYR A 86 -2.48 -10.15 4.69
CA TYR A 86 -3.34 -9.67 3.60
C TYR A 86 -2.62 -8.71 2.66
N MET A 87 -1.65 -7.94 3.16
CA MET A 87 -0.90 -6.96 2.37
C MET A 87 0.20 -7.59 1.51
N SER A 88 0.42 -8.90 1.58
CA SER A 88 1.46 -9.61 0.82
C SER A 88 1.31 -9.47 -0.70
N GLY A 89 0.08 -9.38 -1.21
CA GLY A 89 -0.22 -9.14 -2.62
C GLY A 89 0.33 -7.79 -3.10
N LEU A 90 0.10 -6.73 -2.31
CA LEU A 90 0.59 -5.38 -2.60
C LEU A 90 2.12 -5.34 -2.64
N ASN A 91 2.78 -6.00 -1.69
CA ASN A 91 4.24 -6.11 -1.68
C ASN A 91 4.78 -6.85 -2.92
N ARG A 92 4.11 -7.92 -3.36
CA ARG A 92 4.49 -8.67 -4.56
C ARG A 92 4.44 -7.82 -5.82
N ILE A 93 3.40 -7.01 -6.01
CA ILE A 93 3.29 -6.09 -7.16
C ILE A 93 4.39 -5.04 -7.11
N GLN A 94 4.61 -4.43 -5.94
CA GLN A 94 5.66 -3.44 -5.75
C GLN A 94 7.04 -3.99 -6.15
N ARG A 95 7.36 -5.21 -5.68
CA ARG A 95 8.62 -5.91 -6.00
C ARG A 95 8.71 -6.30 -7.47
N TYR A 96 7.59 -6.67 -8.10
CA TYR A 96 7.53 -6.93 -9.53
C TYR A 96 7.90 -5.68 -10.32
N LEU A 97 7.28 -4.53 -10.03
CA LEU A 97 7.60 -3.24 -10.65
C LEU A 97 9.05 -2.83 -10.38
N ALA A 98 9.55 -2.99 -9.15
CA ALA A 98 10.92 -2.63 -8.78
C ALA A 98 11.97 -3.41 -9.58
N LYS A 99 11.72 -4.69 -9.85
CA LYS A 99 12.61 -5.54 -10.66
C LYS A 99 12.54 -5.22 -12.15
N ARG A 100 11.37 -4.78 -12.64
CA ARG A 100 11.13 -4.53 -14.08
C ARG A 100 11.36 -3.08 -14.50
N ARG A 101 11.53 -2.14 -13.57
CA ARG A 101 11.69 -0.71 -13.89
C ARG A 101 12.86 -0.38 -14.83
N TYR A 102 13.90 -1.20 -14.88
CA TYR A 102 15.04 -1.01 -15.80
C TYR A 102 15.11 -2.06 -16.91
N ALA A 103 14.09 -2.92 -17.04
CA ALA A 103 13.99 -3.89 -18.13
C ALA A 103 13.65 -3.14 -19.42
N TRP A 104 14.58 -3.10 -20.37
CA TRP A 104 14.40 -2.39 -21.64
C TRP A 104 13.39 -3.10 -22.54
N GLU A 105 13.26 -4.42 -22.40
CA GLU A 105 12.29 -5.24 -23.12
C GLU A 105 10.83 -4.89 -22.79
N ASP A 106 10.58 -4.26 -21.64
CA ASP A 106 9.24 -3.83 -21.23
C ASP A 106 8.91 -2.39 -21.62
N ARG A 107 9.81 -1.71 -22.33
CA ARG A 107 9.66 -0.29 -22.64
C ARG A 107 9.13 -0.06 -24.04
N HIS A 108 8.30 0.96 -24.19
CA HIS A 108 7.94 1.50 -25.48
C HIS A 108 9.09 2.38 -25.98
N PRO A 109 9.57 2.20 -27.23
CA PRO A 109 10.76 2.89 -27.75
C PRO A 109 10.51 4.34 -28.19
N VAL A 110 9.25 4.79 -28.18
CA VAL A 110 8.85 6.14 -28.59
C VAL A 110 8.41 6.92 -27.35
N GLY A 111 9.00 8.10 -27.13
CA GLY A 111 8.58 8.99 -26.06
C GLY A 111 7.19 9.61 -26.32
N ARG A 112 6.49 9.99 -25.25
CA ARG A 112 5.17 10.64 -25.36
C ARG A 112 5.23 12.16 -25.51
N THR A 113 6.36 12.76 -25.17
CA THR A 113 6.54 14.22 -25.19
C THR A 113 6.98 14.67 -26.58
N ILE A 114 6.20 15.56 -27.18
CA ILE A 114 6.60 16.30 -28.38
C ILE A 114 7.37 17.54 -27.92
N TYR A 115 8.64 17.62 -28.29
CA TYR A 115 9.51 18.72 -27.92
C TYR A 115 9.31 19.93 -28.83
N GLU A 116 9.79 21.09 -28.39
CA GLU A 116 9.84 22.30 -29.19
C GLU A 116 10.56 22.03 -30.52
N GLY A 117 9.93 22.41 -31.63
CA GLY A 117 10.40 22.07 -32.98
C GLY A 117 9.80 20.79 -33.59
N GLY A 118 8.90 20.09 -32.90
CA GLY A 118 8.13 18.96 -33.46
C GLY A 118 8.87 17.62 -33.44
N TYR A 119 9.94 17.51 -32.66
CA TYR A 119 10.73 16.28 -32.55
C TYR A 119 10.23 15.40 -31.40
N ILE A 120 10.37 14.09 -31.57
CA ILE A 120 10.09 13.08 -30.55
C ILE A 120 11.37 12.31 -30.26
N LYS A 121 11.63 12.05 -28.98
CA LYS A 121 12.80 11.29 -28.55
C LYS A 121 12.56 9.79 -28.77
N ILE A 122 13.45 9.13 -29.50
CA ILE A 122 13.48 7.68 -29.64
C ILE A 122 14.39 7.11 -28.56
N GLN A 123 13.76 6.68 -27.47
CA GLN A 123 14.42 6.02 -26.35
C GLN A 123 13.41 5.15 -25.59
N PRO A 124 13.86 4.13 -24.86
CA PRO A 124 13.01 3.44 -23.88
C PRO A 124 12.47 4.44 -22.85
N ASP A 125 11.16 4.72 -22.88
CA ASP A 125 10.53 5.74 -22.03
C ASP A 125 9.49 5.10 -21.12
N VAL A 126 8.26 4.95 -21.61
CA VAL A 126 7.13 4.38 -20.86
C VAL A 126 7.09 2.86 -20.95
N TYR A 127 6.29 2.20 -20.12
CA TYR A 127 6.02 0.78 -20.28
C TYR A 127 5.27 0.50 -21.59
N SER A 128 5.59 -0.63 -22.22
CA SER A 128 4.94 -1.09 -23.43
C SER A 128 3.48 -1.49 -23.17
N PRO A 129 2.58 -1.38 -24.16
CA PRO A 129 1.19 -1.83 -24.00
C PRO A 129 1.08 -3.29 -23.53
N VAL A 130 1.94 -4.17 -24.04
CA VAL A 130 2.01 -5.58 -23.64
C VAL A 130 2.35 -5.73 -22.15
N PHE A 131 3.27 -4.91 -21.64
CA PHE A 131 3.60 -4.93 -20.21
C PHE A 131 2.46 -4.36 -19.36
N LEU A 132 1.80 -3.29 -19.83
CA LEU A 132 0.65 -2.68 -19.14
C LEU A 132 -0.55 -3.63 -19.07
N GLU A 133 -0.85 -4.36 -20.14
CA GLU A 133 -1.89 -5.40 -20.17
C GLU A 133 -1.59 -6.51 -19.15
N ARG A 134 -0.34 -6.99 -19.12
CA ARG A 134 0.09 -7.96 -18.10
C ARG A 134 -0.05 -7.39 -16.68
N LEU A 135 0.35 -6.14 -16.46
CA LEU A 135 0.23 -5.50 -15.16
C LEU A 135 -1.24 -5.38 -14.73
N LEU A 136 -2.14 -5.04 -15.65
CA LEU A 136 -3.58 -5.02 -15.41
C LEU A 136 -4.07 -6.40 -14.95
N HIS A 137 -3.73 -7.46 -15.67
CA HIS A 137 -4.09 -8.83 -15.27
C HIS A 137 -3.55 -9.21 -13.88
N VAL A 138 -2.32 -8.80 -13.56
CA VAL A 138 -1.73 -9.02 -12.23
C VAL A 138 -2.53 -8.28 -11.15
N CYS A 139 -2.90 -7.01 -11.37
CA CYS A 139 -3.69 -6.24 -10.43
C CYS A 139 -5.09 -6.85 -10.21
N CYS A 140 -5.81 -7.17 -11.29
CA CYS A 140 -7.11 -7.84 -11.21
C CYS A 140 -7.04 -9.17 -10.47
N SER A 141 -5.97 -9.95 -10.71
CA SER A 141 -5.76 -11.22 -10.00
C SER A 141 -5.54 -11.01 -8.51
N MET A 142 -4.78 -9.97 -8.11
CA MET A 142 -4.57 -9.66 -6.69
C MET A 142 -5.85 -9.16 -6.02
N ASP A 143 -6.65 -8.34 -6.71
CA ASP A 143 -7.95 -7.89 -6.20
C ASP A 143 -8.90 -9.07 -6.00
N TYR A 144 -8.94 -10.02 -6.94
CA TYR A 144 -9.74 -11.23 -6.78
C TYR A 144 -9.28 -12.08 -5.59
N MET A 145 -7.97 -12.23 -5.40
CA MET A 145 -7.42 -12.99 -4.26
C MET A 145 -7.78 -12.33 -2.92
N GLU A 146 -7.79 -11.00 -2.85
CA GLU A 146 -8.20 -10.27 -1.66
C GLU A 146 -9.70 -10.37 -1.40
N GLN A 147 -10.53 -10.26 -2.45
CA GLN A 147 -11.96 -10.50 -2.34
C GLN A 147 -12.25 -11.90 -1.81
N LYS A 148 -11.60 -12.92 -2.39
CA LYS A 148 -11.76 -14.30 -1.95
C LYS A 148 -11.38 -14.49 -0.48
N ARG A 149 -10.27 -13.87 -0.04
CA ARG A 149 -9.84 -13.90 1.38
C ARG A 149 -10.90 -13.29 2.29
N ALA A 150 -11.46 -12.15 1.90
CA ALA A 150 -12.53 -11.48 2.64
C ALA A 150 -13.79 -12.34 2.72
N ASP A 151 -14.26 -12.88 1.59
CA ASP A 151 -15.44 -13.74 1.50
C ASP A 151 -15.29 -15.02 2.36
N GLU A 152 -14.11 -15.64 2.34
CA GLU A 152 -13.81 -16.80 3.19
C GLU A 152 -13.93 -16.48 4.68
N LEU A 153 -13.50 -15.28 5.11
CA LEU A 153 -13.64 -14.86 6.50
C LEU A 153 -15.08 -14.47 6.84
N ALA A 154 -15.78 -13.78 5.93
CA ALA A 154 -17.19 -13.46 6.08
C ALA A 154 -18.04 -14.73 6.27
N TYR A 155 -17.77 -15.77 5.47
CA TYR A 155 -18.41 -17.06 5.61
C TYR A 155 -18.12 -17.71 6.97
N LYS A 156 -16.87 -17.67 7.44
CA LYS A 156 -16.49 -18.21 8.77
C LYS A 156 -17.19 -17.45 9.90
N LEU A 157 -17.36 -16.14 9.79
CA LEU A 157 -18.13 -15.35 10.77
C LEU A 157 -19.60 -15.74 10.76
N ALA A 158 -20.22 -15.82 9.57
CA ALA A 158 -21.64 -16.16 9.43
C ALA A 158 -21.97 -17.58 9.95
N THR A 159 -21.01 -18.50 9.86
CA THR A 159 -21.15 -19.89 10.33
C THR A 159 -20.67 -20.11 11.77
N GLY A 160 -20.17 -19.07 12.46
CA GLY A 160 -19.64 -19.17 13.83
C GLY A 160 -18.31 -19.91 13.94
N GLN A 161 -17.58 -20.08 12.84
CA GLN A 161 -16.24 -20.70 12.80
C GLN A 161 -15.12 -19.71 13.13
N ALA A 162 -15.39 -18.41 13.06
CA ALA A 162 -14.50 -17.34 13.51
C ALA A 162 -15.14 -16.55 14.65
N GLU A 163 -14.32 -16.03 15.56
CA GLU A 163 -14.78 -15.16 16.64
C GLU A 163 -15.35 -13.85 16.06
N ASP A 164 -16.52 -13.44 16.55
CA ASP A 164 -17.14 -12.18 16.15
C ASP A 164 -16.54 -11.01 16.95
N ASN A 165 -15.46 -10.44 16.43
CA ASN A 165 -14.77 -9.27 16.97
C ASN A 165 -14.57 -8.21 15.87
N ASP A 166 -14.28 -6.96 16.28
CA ASP A 166 -14.16 -5.83 15.34
C ASP A 166 -13.08 -6.06 14.27
N TRP A 167 -12.00 -6.76 14.63
CA TRP A 167 -10.94 -7.12 13.69
C TRP A 167 -11.44 -8.06 12.59
N ASN A 168 -12.10 -9.16 12.96
CA ASN A 168 -12.61 -10.13 12.01
C ASN A 168 -13.72 -9.54 11.15
N ARG A 169 -14.59 -8.70 11.73
CA ARG A 169 -15.62 -7.96 10.98
C ARG A 169 -14.99 -7.08 9.91
N ARG A 170 -13.97 -6.30 10.27
CA ARG A 170 -13.21 -5.50 9.30
C ARG A 170 -12.56 -6.38 8.23
N MET A 171 -11.89 -7.46 8.64
CA MET A 171 -11.16 -8.33 7.72
C MET A 171 -12.08 -9.17 6.83
N ALA A 172 -13.37 -9.29 7.15
CA ALA A 172 -14.38 -9.90 6.31
C ALA A 172 -14.76 -9.04 5.10
N GLU A 173 -14.24 -7.82 5.02
CA GLU A 173 -14.29 -6.96 3.84
C GLU A 173 -12.92 -6.92 3.14
N PRO A 174 -12.88 -6.67 1.82
CA PRO A 174 -11.63 -6.46 1.10
C PRO A 174 -10.87 -5.24 1.65
N GLN A 175 -9.60 -5.43 2.01
CA GLN A 175 -8.74 -4.37 2.54
C GLN A 175 -8.11 -3.52 1.44
N PHE A 176 -8.10 -4.00 0.20
CA PHE A 176 -7.67 -3.24 -0.96
C PHE A 176 -8.42 -3.66 -2.22
N ARG A 177 -8.51 -2.73 -3.16
CA ARG A 177 -8.92 -2.94 -4.54
C ARG A 177 -8.14 -1.98 -5.43
N ILE A 178 -7.29 -2.52 -6.29
CA ILE A 178 -6.38 -1.76 -7.15
C ILE A 178 -7.13 -1.26 -8.39
N ILE A 179 -7.96 -2.12 -8.97
CA ILE A 179 -8.71 -1.86 -10.20
C ILE A 179 -10.20 -1.86 -9.88
N SER A 180 -10.84 -0.73 -10.15
CA SER A 180 -12.30 -0.61 -10.07
C SER A 180 -12.95 -1.03 -11.38
N GLU A 181 -14.23 -1.39 -11.34
CA GLU A 181 -14.99 -1.73 -12.55
C GLU A 181 -15.10 -0.53 -13.50
N GLU A 182 -15.25 0.67 -12.96
CA GLU A 182 -15.29 1.91 -13.74
C GLU A 182 -13.99 2.13 -14.50
N ALA A 183 -12.85 1.81 -13.87
CA ALA A 183 -11.55 1.91 -14.53
C ALA A 183 -11.41 0.96 -15.72
N LEU A 184 -11.98 -0.25 -15.63
CA LEU A 184 -12.00 -1.21 -16.74
C LEU A 184 -12.91 -0.75 -17.89
N VAL A 185 -14.11 -0.27 -17.54
CA VAL A 185 -15.06 0.31 -18.51
C VAL A 185 -14.40 1.44 -19.29
N HIS A 186 -13.70 2.36 -18.62
CA HIS A 186 -13.00 3.45 -19.30
C HIS A 186 -11.94 3.00 -20.32
N ILE A 187 -11.32 1.83 -20.14
CA ILE A 187 -10.32 1.30 -21.07
C ILE A 187 -10.99 0.69 -22.31
N ASP A 188 -12.12 0.00 -22.14
CA ASP A 188 -12.81 -0.70 -23.24
C ASP A 188 -13.54 0.24 -24.21
N PHE A 189 -13.96 1.41 -23.72
CA PHE A 189 -14.66 2.44 -24.52
C PHE A 189 -13.74 3.51 -25.15
N MET A 190 -12.42 3.36 -25.07
CA MET A 190 -11.42 4.22 -25.74
C MET A 190 -10.90 3.58 -27.03
#